data_AF-A0A0B6XVM6-F1
#
_entry.id   AF-A0A0B6XVM6-F1
#
_cell.length_a   1.000
_cell.length_b   1.000
_cell.length_c   1.000
_cell.angle_alpha   90.00
_cell.angle_beta   90.00
_cell.angle_gamma   90.00
#
_symmetry.space_group_name_H-M   'P 1'
#
loop_
_entity.id
_entity.type
_entity.pdbx_description
1 polymer ?
#
loop_
_entity_poly.entity_id
_entity_poly.type
_entity_poly.pdbx_seq_one_letter_code
_entity_poly.pdbx_strand_id
1 'polypeptide(L)' 'AFHPYGPMYAGMDVNGGPIRKAATRETTGPLKIWLSEHKKNPYPTKAEKIMLAIITRMTLTQVSTWFANARRR' A
#
# COMPACT_ATOMS: atom_id res chain seq x y z
N ALA A 1 21.54 9.08 -13.73
CA ALA A 1 20.29 9.55 -14.37
C ALA A 1 19.49 10.34 -13.33
N PHE A 2 19.23 11.62 -13.61
CA PHE A 2 18.55 12.53 -12.67
C PHE A 2 17.05 12.28 -12.76
N HIS A 3 16.48 11.61 -11.75
CA HIS A 3 15.03 11.47 -11.63
C HIS A 3 14.50 12.75 -10.97
N PRO A 4 13.53 13.47 -11.58
CA PRO A 4 13.05 14.76 -11.07
C PRO A 4 12.20 14.65 -9.79
N TYR A 5 12.13 13.47 -9.20
CA TYR A 5 11.59 13.24 -7.87
C TYR A 5 12.68 12.52 -7.06
N GLY A 6 13.35 13.27 -6.21
CA GLY A 6 14.49 12.83 -5.41
C GLY A 6 14.18 11.68 -4.42
N PRO A 7 15.19 11.31 -3.61
CA PRO A 7 15.48 9.96 -3.11
C PRO A 7 14.56 9.42 -2.00
N MET A 8 13.38 10.00 -1.81
CA MET A 8 12.49 9.65 -0.69
C MET A 8 11.75 8.31 -0.85
N TYR A 9 11.94 7.59 -1.97
CA TYR A 9 11.23 6.35 -2.27
C TYR A 9 12.12 5.11 -2.42
N ALA A 10 13.42 5.24 -2.16
CA ALA A 10 14.37 4.14 -2.20
C ALA A 10 14.74 3.69 -0.77
N GLY A 11 13.82 2.96 -0.13
CA GLY A 11 14.18 1.81 0.72
C GLY A 11 14.92 2.05 2.04
N MET A 12 14.35 2.80 2.98
CA MET A 12 14.74 2.67 4.39
C MET A 12 13.54 2.75 5.33
N ASP A 13 13.30 1.67 6.07
CA ASP A 13 12.78 1.79 7.42
C ASP A 13 13.87 2.43 8.30
N VAL A 14 13.49 3.19 9.33
CA VAL A 14 14.43 3.85 10.27
C VAL A 14 15.31 2.86 11.07
N ASN A 15 15.20 1.55 10.84
CA ASN A 15 16.00 0.49 11.47
C ASN A 15 16.72 -0.44 10.47
N GLY A 16 16.78 -0.11 9.17
CA GLY A 16 17.64 -0.79 8.19
C GLY A 16 17.43 -2.30 8.04
N GLY A 17 16.23 -2.83 8.32
CA GLY A 17 15.95 -4.27 8.26
C GLY A 17 14.71 -4.58 7.39
N PRO A 18 14.65 -5.74 6.70
CA PRO A 18 13.46 -6.11 5.94
C PRO A 18 12.30 -6.40 6.90
N ILE A 19 11.52 -5.37 7.28
CA ILE A 19 10.32 -5.50 8.11
C ILE A 19 9.22 -6.20 7.30
N ARG A 20 9.28 -7.53 7.24
CA ARG A 20 8.14 -8.36 6.83
C ARG A 20 7.17 -8.50 8.01
N LYS A 21 6.49 -7.41 8.37
CA LYS A 21 5.30 -7.51 9.23
C LYS A 21 4.14 -7.98 8.36
N ALA A 22 3.62 -9.17 8.66
CA ALA A 22 2.39 -9.66 8.04
C ALA A 22 1.25 -8.69 8.36
N ALA A 23 0.42 -8.37 7.35
CA ALA A 23 -0.72 -7.50 7.56
C ALA A 23 -1.75 -8.22 8.44
N THR A 24 -2.07 -7.66 9.61
CA THR A 24 -3.07 -8.23 10.50
C THR A 24 -4.48 -7.98 9.97
N ARG A 25 -5.46 -8.71 10.52
CA ARG A 25 -6.87 -8.56 10.12
C ARG A 25 -7.39 -7.15 10.43
N GLU A 26 -6.91 -6.50 11.50
CA GLU A 26 -7.28 -5.11 11.80
C GLU A 26 -6.65 -4.11 10.83
N THR A 27 -5.39 -4.31 10.42
CA THR A 27 -4.71 -3.36 9.52
C THR A 27 -5.27 -3.36 8.09
N THR A 28 -5.94 -4.44 7.68
CA THR A 28 -6.52 -4.56 6.32
C THR A 28 -7.98 -4.12 6.22
N GLY A 29 -8.62 -3.70 7.31
CA GLY A 29 -10.01 -3.22 7.32
C GLY A 29 -10.27 -2.09 6.31
N PRO A 30 -9.49 -0.99 6.34
CA PRO A 30 -9.64 0.13 5.39
C PRO A 30 -9.50 -0.30 3.92
N LEU A 31 -8.59 -1.24 3.62
CA LEU A 31 -8.39 -1.73 2.25
C LEU A 31 -9.62 -2.49 1.73
N LYS A 32 -10.27 -3.27 2.59
CA LYS A 32 -11.49 -4.03 2.24
C LYS A 32 -12.68 -3.10 2.01
N ILE A 33 -12.82 -2.06 2.83
CA ILE A 33 -13.87 -1.04 2.66
C ILE A 33 -13.70 -0.36 1.31
N TRP A 34 -12.51 0.19 1.03
CA TRP A 34 -12.23 0.84 -0.25
C TRP A 34 -12.49 -0.10 -1.44
N LEU A 35 -12.07 -1.36 -1.35
CA LEU A 35 -12.30 -2.36 -2.40
C LEU A 35 -13.80 -2.61 -2.64
N SER A 36 -14.61 -2.63 -1.58
CA SER A 36 -16.05 -2.84 -1.67
C SER A 36 -16.78 -1.67 -2.35
N GLU A 37 -16.30 -0.45 -2.16
CA GLU A 37 -16.81 0.75 -2.81
C GLU A 37 -16.39 0.82 -4.29
N HIS A 38 -15.19 0.33 -4.61
CA HIS A 38 -14.59 0.38 -5.95
C HIS A 38 -14.69 -0.94 -6.73
N LYS A 39 -15.73 -1.75 -6.49
CA LYS A 39 -15.89 -3.07 -7.14
C LYS A 39 -15.86 -3.05 -8.66
N LYS A 40 -16.39 -2.00 -9.30
CA LYS A 40 -16.42 -1.87 -10.77
C LYS A 40 -15.03 -1.61 -11.38
N ASN A 41 -14.16 -0.91 -10.65
CA ASN A 41 -12.81 -0.57 -11.08
C ASN A 41 -11.84 -0.58 -9.88
N PRO A 42 -11.38 -1.76 -9.42
CA PRO A 42 -10.65 -1.92 -8.16
C PRO A 42 -9.15 -1.54 -8.25
N TYR A 43 -8.85 -0.41 -8.90
CA TYR A 43 -7.51 0.11 -9.12
C TYR A 43 -7.35 1.47 -8.44
N PRO A 44 -6.79 1.51 -7.22
CA PRO A 44 -6.61 2.77 -6.50
C PRO A 44 -5.59 3.65 -7.22
N THR A 45 -5.93 4.93 -7.31
CA THR A 45 -5.05 5.99 -7.79
C THR A 45 -3.83 6.16 -6.89
N LYS A 46 -2.84 6.95 -7.34
CA LYS A 46 -1.63 7.23 -6.56
C LYS A 46 -1.96 7.87 -5.20
N ALA A 47 -2.90 8.81 -5.17
CA ALA A 47 -3.32 9.49 -3.96
C ALA A 47 -4.01 8.53 -2.98
N GLU A 48 -4.92 7.70 -3.48
CA GLU A 48 -5.62 6.71 -2.64
C GLU A 48 -4.66 5.68 -2.05
N LYS A 49 -3.67 5.21 -2.82
CA LYS A 49 -2.64 4.30 -2.28
C LYS A 49 -1.86 4.93 -1.13
N ILE A 50 -1.53 6.23 -1.23
CA ILE A 50 -0.82 6.96 -0.16
C ILE A 50 -1.72 7.06 1.08
N MET A 51 -2.98 7.47 0.92
CA MET A 51 -3.93 7.53 2.03
C MET A 51 -4.08 6.17 2.72
N LEU A 52 -4.27 5.11 1.95
CA LEU A 52 -4.43 3.76 2.47
C LEU A 52 -3.16 3.27 3.17
N ALA A 53 -1.97 3.56 2.64
CA ALA A 53 -0.70 3.24 3.30
C ALA A 53 -0.58 3.94 4.68
N ILE A 54 -0.96 5.21 4.77
CA ILE A 54 -0.95 5.97 6.02
C ILE A 54 -1.91 5.36 7.04
N ILE A 55 -3.16 5.11 6.65
CA ILE A 55 -4.21 4.61 7.56
C ILE A 55 -3.88 3.20 8.06
N THR A 56 -3.43 2.33 7.15
CA THR A 56 -3.14 0.92 7.47
C THR A 56 -1.76 0.70 8.08
N ARG A 57 -0.92 1.75 8.13
CA ARG A 57 0.49 1.69 8.52
C ARG A 57 1.30 0.69 7.69
N MET A 58 0.91 0.52 6.43
CA MET A 58 1.60 -0.33 5.45
C MET A 58 2.45 0.53 4.52
N THR A 59 3.48 -0.06 3.92
CA THR A 59 4.20 0.60 2.83
C THR A 59 3.34 0.61 1.56
N LEU A 60 3.60 1.56 0.66
CA LEU A 60 2.93 1.60 -0.66
C LEU A 60 3.08 0.29 -1.44
N THR A 61 4.22 -0.37 -1.31
CA THR A 61 4.47 -1.68 -1.91
C THR A 61 3.54 -2.73 -1.31
N GLN A 62 3.43 -2.81 0.01
CA GLN A 62 2.52 -3.74 0.68
C GLN A 62 1.06 -3.49 0.30
N VAL A 63 0.62 -2.23 0.23
CA VAL A 63 -0.73 -1.86 -0.25
C VAL A 63 -0.92 -2.32 -1.70
N SER A 64 0.06 -2.07 -2.57
CA SER A 64 0.00 -2.47 -3.98
C SER A 64 -0.08 -3.99 -4.15
N THR A 65 0.73 -4.74 -3.42
CA THR A 65 0.72 -6.21 -3.40
C THR A 65 -0.61 -6.73 -2.85
N TRP A 66 -1.16 -6.11 -1.81
CA TRP A 66 -2.45 -6.51 -1.25
C TRP A 66 -3.55 -6.36 -2.28
N PHE A 67 -3.67 -5.22 -2.96
CA PHE A 67 -4.69 -5.01 -4.00
C PHE A 67 -4.50 -5.95 -5.20
N ALA A 68 -3.26 -6.25 -5.59
CA ALA A 68 -2.99 -7.21 -6.65
C ALA A 68 -3.44 -8.64 -6.29
N ASN A 69 -3.37 -9.02 -5.01
CA ASN A 69 -3.87 -10.31 -4.54
C ASN A 69 -5.39 -10.29 -4.33
N ALA A 70 -5.92 -9.22 -3.73
CA ALA A 70 -7.33 -9.09 -3.42
C ALA A 70 -8.23 -9.07 -4.67
N ARG A 71 -7.76 -8.49 -5.79
CA ARG A 71 -8.50 -8.54 -7.07
C ARG A 71 -8.52 -9.92 -7.74
N ARG A 72 -7.55 -10.77 -7.43
CA ARG A 72 -7.48 -12.15 -7.98
C ARG A 72 -8.40 -13.11 -7.23
N ARG A 73 -8.97 -12.68 -6.11
CA ARG A 73 -9.89 -13.42 -5.26
C ARG A 73 -11.30 -12.89 -5.49
#